data_AF-A0A151IDI4-F1
#
_entry.id   AF-A0A151IDI4-F1
#
_cell.length_a   1.000
_cell.length_b   1.000
_cell.length_c   1.000
_cell.angle_alpha   90.00
_cell.angle_beta   90.00
_cell.angle_gamma   90.00
#
_symmetry.space_group_name_H-M   'P 1'
#
loop_
_entity.id
_entity.type
_entity.pdbx_description
1 polymer ?
#
loop_
_entity_poly.entity_id
_entity_poly.type
_entity_poly.pdbx_seq_one_letter_code
_entity_poly.pdbx_strand_id
1 'polypeptide(L)'
;MRTGVKNVLVDISEKTILKEFSSQAKISSARRLQRRVKRDGKDELLPSLSVLVKFQGQFLPRAISYHFYIGVYRHPNLPFSKNIFNSLHCFLSQFPSLILIGDFNAHHSLWGSPRSNSAGSALCDLVETLDLCCLNPDSTPTFFPHPSRSPSTIDLTFSSSDLHGSDHSPISLFVRKKIKFVNLFSNKFRLSRRQWISVAALLEDRARAISEDSSAASLSISPDEGYQVFVKGIMSCIKDFIPTNNKNKHHIANSKGRSPRSPPPALWWTPECDEAIRDRSTFLKNFKNAPTPENYALYQASVRTTRKFLRSVKRKRWKEFCEKLDALTPTADLWKMLKRFKDRRLASGGSVSSGGNHESDQILQATIHQICPSSCSPPIPASSDNVNNALLWLDQPFSLNEIEAALSAVKVSSSPSLDRVEYRLLKLLPTNLLSCLLFIFNIFYSSSYFLFQWFHSIIHFVPKPHGKGF
;
A
#
# COMPACT_ATOMS: atom_id res chain seq x y z
N MET A 1 -31.13 -2.31 2.81
CA MET A 1 -31.94 -1.82 3.95
C MET A 1 -31.18 -0.71 4.71
N ARG A 2 -31.84 0.08 5.57
CA ARG A 2 -31.23 1.20 6.33
C ARG A 2 -31.13 0.83 7.82
N THR A 3 -30.07 1.23 8.49
CA THR A 3 -29.93 1.11 9.95
C THR A 3 -29.25 2.36 10.52
N GLY A 4 -29.59 2.72 11.76
CA GLY A 4 -29.03 3.89 12.44
C GLY A 4 -27.75 3.53 13.18
N VAL A 5 -26.69 4.31 12.95
CA VAL A 5 -25.43 4.25 13.70
C VAL A 5 -25.41 5.43 14.65
N LYS A 6 -25.31 5.17 15.95
CA LYS A 6 -25.22 6.20 17.00
C LYS A 6 -23.76 6.58 17.25
N ASN A 7 -23.54 7.65 18.01
CA ASN A 7 -22.23 8.06 18.55
C ASN A 7 -21.16 8.44 17.49
N VAL A 8 -21.57 8.85 16.29
CA VAL A 8 -20.66 9.33 15.24
C VAL A 8 -20.45 10.83 15.40
N LEU A 9 -19.21 11.27 15.67
CA LEU A 9 -18.86 12.69 15.83
C LEU A 9 -19.31 13.54 14.63
N VAL A 10 -19.64 14.80 14.89
CA VAL A 10 -20.28 15.72 13.93
C VAL A 10 -19.33 16.12 12.79
N ASP A 11 -18.03 16.20 13.08
CA ASP A 11 -16.96 16.52 12.13
C ASP A 11 -16.74 15.42 11.07
N ILE A 12 -17.17 14.19 11.34
CA ILE A 12 -17.10 13.08 10.39
C ILE A 12 -18.15 13.27 9.29
N SER A 13 -17.70 13.64 8.10
CA SER A 13 -18.58 13.80 6.94
C SER A 13 -19.17 12.47 6.45
N GLU A 14 -20.34 12.52 5.83
CA GLU A 14 -20.98 11.36 5.18
C GLU A 14 -20.08 10.71 4.12
N LYS A 15 -19.27 11.53 3.42
CA LYS A 15 -18.28 11.07 2.45
C LYS A 15 -17.17 10.24 3.12
N THR A 16 -16.72 10.63 4.31
CA THR A 16 -15.74 9.89 5.11
C THR A 16 -16.29 8.53 5.49
N ILE A 17 -17.57 8.47 5.90
CA ILE A 17 -18.25 7.21 6.26
C ILE A 17 -18.29 6.25 5.07
N LEU A 18 -18.63 6.74 3.88
CA LEU A 18 -18.68 5.91 2.68
C LEU A 18 -17.30 5.38 2.24
N LYS A 19 -16.25 6.18 2.43
CA LYS A 19 -14.90 5.84 1.95
C LYS A 19 -14.09 5.02 2.94
N GLU A 20 -14.14 5.32 4.23
CA GLU A 20 -13.15 4.85 5.21
C GLU A 20 -13.66 3.73 6.11
N PHE A 21 -14.98 3.62 6.32
CA PHE A 21 -15.52 2.65 7.26
C PHE A 21 -15.46 1.23 6.68
N SER A 22 -14.90 0.31 7.46
CA SER A 22 -14.89 -1.11 7.13
C SER A 22 -16.19 -1.78 7.58
N SER A 23 -16.96 -2.31 6.62
CA SER A 23 -18.16 -3.11 6.91
C SER A 23 -18.13 -4.46 6.17
N GLN A 24 -18.84 -5.44 6.72
CA GLN A 24 -19.10 -6.74 6.09
C GLN A 24 -19.89 -6.60 4.78
N ALA A 25 -20.82 -5.63 4.73
CA ALA A 25 -21.61 -5.29 3.56
C ALA A 25 -21.21 -3.90 3.01
N LYS A 26 -21.29 -3.70 1.70
CA LYS A 26 -20.93 -2.42 1.08
C LYS A 26 -21.93 -1.34 1.51
N ILE A 27 -21.43 -0.23 2.06
CA ILE A 27 -22.25 0.93 2.37
C ILE A 27 -22.60 1.63 1.04
N SER A 28 -23.88 1.80 0.78
CA SER A 28 -24.42 2.46 -0.42
C SER A 28 -24.74 3.94 -0.21
N SER A 29 -25.15 4.33 0.99
CA SER A 29 -25.37 5.73 1.37
C SER A 29 -25.22 5.91 2.88
N ALA A 30 -24.81 7.09 3.32
CA ALA A 30 -24.83 7.52 4.71
C ALA A 30 -25.51 8.89 4.76
N ARG A 31 -26.42 9.11 5.71
CA ARG A 31 -27.11 10.39 5.91
C ARG A 31 -27.14 10.73 7.39
N ARG A 32 -26.59 11.88 7.77
CA ARG A 32 -26.65 12.37 9.16
C ARG A 32 -28.06 12.86 9.47
N LEU A 33 -28.60 12.43 10.61
CA LEU A 33 -29.89 12.90 11.09
C LEU A 33 -29.72 14.29 11.72
N GLN A 34 -30.69 15.16 11.51
CA GLN A 34 -30.76 16.48 12.15
C GLN A 34 -31.62 16.38 13.40
N ARG A 35 -31.23 17.08 14.47
CA ARG A 35 -32.03 17.25 15.69
C ARG A 35 -32.53 18.69 15.76
N ARG A 36 -33.77 18.88 16.19
CA ARG A 36 -34.36 20.19 16.44
C ARG A 36 -33.97 20.62 17.85
N VAL A 37 -33.41 21.82 17.99
CA VAL A 37 -33.03 22.44 19.26
C VAL A 37 -33.68 23.80 19.32
N LYS A 38 -34.36 24.11 20.42
CA LYS A 38 -34.91 25.44 20.66
C LYS A 38 -33.84 26.33 21.28
N ARG A 39 -33.51 27.44 20.63
CA ARG A 39 -32.62 28.49 21.16
C ARG A 39 -33.33 29.83 20.95
N ASP A 40 -33.49 30.61 22.02
CA ASP A 40 -34.14 31.92 22.00
C ASP A 40 -35.54 31.94 21.35
N GLY A 41 -36.34 30.90 21.63
CA GLY A 41 -37.70 30.77 21.09
C GLY A 41 -37.79 30.37 19.61
N LYS A 42 -36.65 30.22 18.91
CA LYS A 42 -36.58 29.74 17.53
C LYS A 42 -36.10 28.29 17.47
N ASP A 43 -36.65 27.54 16.53
CA ASP A 43 -36.26 26.17 16.27
C ASP A 43 -35.06 26.14 15.31
N GLU A 44 -33.90 25.73 15.81
CA GLU A 44 -32.70 25.49 15.03
C GLU A 44 -32.53 23.99 14.75
N LEU A 45 -32.12 23.63 13.52
CA LEU A 45 -31.76 22.26 13.17
C LEU A 45 -30.24 22.11 13.28
N LEU A 46 -29.80 21.25 14.20
CA LEU A 46 -28.39 20.94 14.42
C LEU A 46 -28.08 19.48 14.03
N PRO A 47 -26.89 19.19 13.49
CA PRO A 47 -26.50 17.83 13.17
C PRO A 47 -26.45 16.97 14.44
N SER A 48 -27.03 15.77 14.37
CA SER A 48 -26.99 14.80 15.46
C SER A 48 -25.77 13.88 15.36
N LEU A 49 -25.49 13.16 16.46
CA LEU A 49 -24.50 12.07 16.51
C LEU A 49 -24.99 10.77 15.83
N SER A 50 -26.20 10.79 15.26
CA SER A 50 -26.82 9.63 14.62
C SER A 50 -26.73 9.74 13.10
N VAL A 51 -26.22 8.69 12.47
CA VAL A 51 -26.10 8.57 11.01
C VAL A 51 -26.89 7.37 10.52
N LEU A 52 -27.79 7.59 9.57
CA LEU A 52 -28.52 6.55 8.89
C LEU A 52 -27.68 5.97 7.75
N VAL A 53 -27.36 4.68 7.82
CA VAL A 53 -26.50 4.00 6.85
C VAL A 53 -27.30 2.96 6.07
N LYS A 54 -27.20 2.99 4.74
CA LYS A 54 -27.85 2.03 3.83
C LYS A 54 -26.82 1.04 3.32
N PHE A 55 -27.06 -0.25 3.51
CA PHE A 55 -26.22 -1.32 2.99
C PHE A 55 -26.75 -1.85 1.65
N GLN A 56 -25.83 -2.23 0.76
CA GLN A 56 -26.13 -2.93 -0.49
C GLN A 56 -26.42 -4.41 -0.17
N GLY A 57 -27.58 -4.90 -0.62
CA GLY A 57 -28.06 -6.27 -0.37
C GLY A 57 -29.19 -6.36 0.67
N GLN A 58 -29.62 -7.59 0.94
CA GLN A 58 -30.73 -7.92 1.86
C GLN A 58 -30.27 -8.27 3.28
N PHE A 59 -28.98 -8.58 3.50
CA PHE A 59 -28.44 -8.89 4.83
C PHE A 59 -28.04 -7.61 5.56
N LEU A 60 -28.73 -7.31 6.66
CA LEU A 60 -28.31 -6.27 7.61
C LEU A 60 -27.35 -6.87 8.65
N PRO A 61 -26.27 -6.16 9.03
CA PRO A 61 -25.50 -6.52 10.21
C PRO A 61 -26.40 -6.45 11.46
N ARG A 62 -26.23 -7.41 12.39
CA ARG A 62 -27.02 -7.50 13.63
C ARG A 62 -26.90 -6.25 14.50
N ALA A 63 -25.72 -5.63 14.52
CA ALA A 63 -25.45 -4.37 15.20
C ALA A 63 -24.38 -3.58 14.44
N ILE A 64 -24.45 -2.25 14.52
CA ILE A 64 -23.41 -1.35 14.00
C ILE A 64 -23.04 -0.38 15.10
N SER A 65 -21.77 -0.42 15.50
CA SER A 65 -21.19 0.45 16.51
C SER A 65 -19.97 1.16 15.94
N TYR A 66 -19.71 2.35 16.46
CA TYR A 66 -18.60 3.21 16.06
C TYR A 66 -17.77 3.52 17.30
N HIS A 67 -16.46 3.22 17.24
CA HIS A 67 -15.56 3.31 18.38
C HIS A 67 -14.28 4.08 18.02
N PHE A 68 -13.77 4.83 18.98
CA PHE A 68 -12.46 5.48 18.91
C PHE A 68 -11.39 4.62 19.57
N TYR A 69 -10.25 4.45 18.91
CA TYR A 69 -9.08 3.78 19.49
C TYR A 69 -8.02 4.82 19.82
N ILE A 70 -7.69 4.96 21.11
CA ILE A 70 -6.76 5.97 21.60
C ILE A 70 -5.55 5.25 22.22
N GLY A 71 -4.38 5.46 21.61
CA GLY A 71 -3.11 4.96 22.12
C GLY A 71 -2.54 5.88 23.19
N VAL A 72 -2.23 5.36 24.38
CA VAL A 72 -1.67 6.14 25.49
C VAL A 72 -0.30 5.58 25.88
N TYR A 73 0.68 6.47 26.04
CA TYR A 73 1.95 6.15 26.67
C TYR A 73 2.23 7.16 27.76
N ARG A 74 2.50 6.68 28.98
CA ARG A 74 2.99 7.52 30.08
C ARG A 74 4.38 7.05 30.51
N HIS A 75 5.32 7.97 30.57
CA HIS A 75 6.65 7.71 31.11
C HIS A 75 6.62 7.43 32.63
N PRO A 76 7.31 6.39 33.14
CA PRO A 76 7.19 5.95 34.53
C PRO A 76 7.59 6.99 35.57
N ASN A 77 8.59 7.83 35.25
CA ASN A 77 9.17 8.80 36.18
C ASN A 77 8.44 10.16 36.21
N LEU A 78 7.38 10.34 35.41
CA LEU A 78 6.66 11.62 35.37
C LEU A 78 5.43 11.58 36.29
N PRO A 79 5.18 12.61 37.12
CA PRO A 79 3.99 12.63 37.97
C PRO A 79 2.72 12.70 37.12
N PHE A 80 1.67 12.01 37.55
CA PHE A 80 0.33 12.20 36.99
C PHE A 80 -0.31 13.41 37.68
N SER A 81 0.01 14.62 37.19
CA SER A 81 -0.47 15.86 37.82
C SER A 81 -1.96 16.10 37.55
N LYS A 82 -2.60 16.90 38.40
CA LYS A 82 -4.02 17.30 38.22
C LYS A 82 -4.27 18.00 36.89
N ASN A 83 -3.28 18.75 36.37
CA ASN A 83 -3.38 19.41 35.06
C ASN A 83 -3.40 18.39 33.92
N ILE A 84 -2.56 17.34 34.00
CA ILE A 84 -2.57 16.24 33.02
C ILE A 84 -3.88 15.47 33.10
N PHE A 85 -4.36 15.19 34.33
CA PHE A 85 -5.67 14.56 34.55
C PHE A 85 -6.78 15.35 33.85
N ASN A 86 -6.90 16.65 34.15
CA ASN A 86 -7.97 17.49 33.61
C ASN A 86 -7.90 17.61 32.09
N SER A 87 -6.69 17.72 31.54
CA SER A 87 -6.49 17.81 30.09
C SER A 87 -6.86 16.51 29.40
N LEU A 88 -6.44 15.37 29.97
CA LEU A 88 -6.77 14.06 29.44
C LEU A 88 -8.27 13.77 29.56
N HIS A 89 -8.89 14.10 30.70
CA HIS A 89 -10.34 14.03 30.89
C HIS A 89 -11.07 14.85 29.82
N CYS A 90 -10.75 16.15 29.68
CA CYS A 90 -11.37 17.03 28.69
C CYS A 90 -11.19 16.54 27.25
N PHE A 91 -10.07 15.91 26.94
CA PHE A 91 -9.86 15.28 25.64
C PHE A 91 -10.73 14.03 25.46
N LEU A 92 -10.71 13.12 26.43
CA LEU A 92 -11.41 11.84 26.36
C LEU A 92 -12.94 12.00 26.39
N SER A 93 -13.47 12.97 27.15
CA SER A 93 -14.90 13.27 27.22
C SER A 93 -15.51 13.71 25.87
N GLN A 94 -14.67 14.04 24.87
CA GLN A 94 -15.16 14.36 23.52
C GLN A 94 -15.60 13.10 22.76
N PHE A 95 -15.21 11.91 23.21
CA PHE A 95 -15.47 10.66 22.49
C PHE A 95 -16.58 9.85 23.18
N PRO A 96 -17.75 9.70 22.55
CA PRO A 96 -18.89 9.01 23.16
C PRO A 96 -18.73 7.50 23.28
N SER A 97 -17.84 6.88 22.51
CA SER A 97 -17.57 5.44 22.58
C SER A 97 -16.10 5.19 22.25
N LEU A 98 -15.32 4.87 23.27
CA LEU A 98 -13.85 4.86 23.18
C LEU A 98 -13.25 3.58 23.74
N ILE A 99 -12.09 3.22 23.19
CA ILE A 99 -11.19 2.16 23.64
C ILE A 99 -9.82 2.80 23.86
N LEU A 100 -9.35 2.82 25.10
CA LEU A 100 -8.00 3.24 25.46
C LEU A 100 -7.08 2.03 25.49
N ILE A 101 -5.89 2.16 24.91
CA ILE A 101 -4.87 1.10 24.89
C ILE A 101 -3.48 1.69 25.08
N GLY A 102 -2.63 1.01 25.84
CA GLY A 102 -1.19 1.28 25.82
C GLY A 102 -0.50 1.09 27.16
N ASP A 103 0.69 1.67 27.30
CA ASP A 103 1.53 1.54 28.49
C ASP A 103 1.36 2.78 29.39
N PHE A 104 0.63 2.60 30.49
CA PHE A 104 0.29 3.67 31.42
C PHE A 104 1.34 3.84 32.53
N ASN A 105 2.22 2.86 32.73
CA ASN A 105 3.14 2.82 33.88
C ASN A 105 2.42 3.17 35.21
N ALA A 106 1.16 2.75 35.35
CA ALA A 106 0.26 3.07 36.46
C ALA A 106 -0.14 1.77 37.17
N HIS A 107 0.11 1.72 38.47
CA HIS A 107 -0.06 0.51 39.26
C HIS A 107 -1.32 0.65 40.11
N HIS A 108 -2.29 -0.25 39.96
CA HIS A 108 -3.48 -0.32 40.80
C HIS A 108 -4.02 -1.75 40.91
N SER A 109 -4.65 -2.09 42.04
CA SER A 109 -5.25 -3.41 42.27
C SER A 109 -6.37 -3.73 41.28
N LEU A 110 -7.11 -2.70 40.80
CA LEU A 110 -8.22 -2.84 39.84
C LEU A 110 -7.84 -3.62 38.57
N TRP A 111 -6.60 -3.53 38.11
CA TRP A 111 -6.10 -4.25 36.93
C TRP A 111 -5.03 -5.29 37.28
N GLY A 112 -5.04 -5.77 38.53
CA GLY A 112 -4.20 -6.89 38.96
C GLY A 112 -2.74 -6.53 39.25
N SER A 113 -2.40 -5.25 39.47
CA SER A 113 -1.08 -4.89 40.00
C SER A 113 -1.01 -5.19 41.51
N PRO A 114 0.10 -5.77 42.02
CA PRO A 114 0.25 -6.11 43.45
C PRO A 114 0.40 -4.88 44.35
N ARG A 115 0.62 -3.70 43.77
CA ARG A 115 0.75 -2.42 44.47
C ARG A 115 -0.10 -1.37 43.75
N SER A 116 -0.52 -0.36 44.51
CA SER A 116 -1.11 0.87 43.96
C SER A 116 -0.11 2.02 44.08
N ASN A 117 -0.01 2.87 43.06
CA ASN A 117 0.76 4.12 43.11
C ASN A 117 -0.13 5.33 42.80
N SER A 118 0.36 6.54 43.04
CA SER A 118 -0.41 7.78 42.81
C SER A 118 -0.93 7.92 41.38
N ALA A 119 -0.14 7.48 40.39
CA ALA A 119 -0.58 7.44 39.00
C ALA A 119 -1.72 6.44 38.75
N GLY A 120 -1.70 5.28 39.42
CA GLY A 120 -2.76 4.29 39.35
C GLY A 120 -4.04 4.76 40.02
N SER A 121 -3.96 5.41 41.18
CA SER A 121 -5.13 6.03 41.82
C SER A 121 -5.74 7.11 40.93
N ALA A 122 -4.94 8.03 40.41
CA ALA A 122 -5.44 9.06 39.50
C ALA A 122 -6.01 8.49 38.19
N LEU A 123 -5.45 7.39 37.67
CA LEU A 123 -6.00 6.71 36.52
C LEU A 123 -7.32 5.98 36.87
N CYS A 124 -7.43 5.41 38.07
CA CYS A 124 -8.66 4.80 38.57
C CYS A 124 -9.79 5.85 38.64
N ASP A 125 -9.51 7.00 39.25
CA ASP A 125 -10.45 8.12 39.34
C ASP A 125 -10.90 8.58 37.93
N LEU A 126 -9.97 8.63 36.96
CA LEU A 126 -10.27 9.02 35.58
C LEU A 126 -11.20 8.01 34.89
N VAL A 127 -10.88 6.73 35.05
CA VAL A 127 -11.62 5.60 34.48
C VAL A 127 -13.03 5.55 35.06
N GLU A 128 -13.19 5.75 36.36
CA GLU A 128 -14.48 5.85 37.04
C GLU A 128 -15.27 7.08 36.59
N THR A 129 -14.63 8.26 36.49
CA THR A 129 -15.28 9.50 36.06
C THR A 129 -15.80 9.41 34.63
N LEU A 130 -15.08 8.69 33.75
CA LEU A 130 -15.44 8.50 32.34
C LEU A 130 -16.29 7.25 32.10
N ASP A 131 -16.68 6.53 33.16
CA ASP A 131 -17.41 5.25 33.10
C ASP A 131 -16.77 4.25 32.12
N LEU A 132 -15.46 4.06 32.28
CA LEU A 132 -14.68 3.12 31.48
C LEU A 132 -14.48 1.82 32.26
N CYS A 133 -14.61 0.71 31.56
CA CYS A 133 -14.37 -0.62 32.13
C CYS A 133 -12.97 -1.11 31.73
N CYS A 134 -12.25 -1.71 32.69
CA CYS A 134 -10.98 -2.37 32.44
C CYS A 134 -11.21 -3.70 31.70
N LEU A 135 -10.55 -3.87 30.55
CA LEU A 135 -10.63 -5.09 29.74
C LEU A 135 -9.49 -6.09 30.02
N ASN A 136 -8.53 -5.71 30.87
CA ASN A 136 -7.44 -6.61 31.23
C ASN A 136 -7.99 -7.76 32.10
N PRO A 137 -7.71 -9.02 31.76
CA PRO A 137 -8.07 -10.14 32.61
C PRO A 137 -7.35 -10.07 33.95
N ASP A 138 -8.03 -10.49 35.01
CA ASP A 138 -7.45 -10.54 36.36
C ASP A 138 -6.15 -11.34 36.37
N SER A 139 -5.17 -10.84 37.14
CA SER A 139 -3.90 -11.53 37.40
C SER A 139 -3.05 -11.88 36.16
N THR A 140 -3.15 -11.08 35.09
CA THR A 140 -2.31 -11.24 33.88
C THR A 140 -1.20 -10.17 33.80
N PRO A 141 -0.03 -10.38 34.41
CA PRO A 141 1.03 -9.38 34.41
C PRO A 141 1.57 -9.12 33.00
N THR A 142 1.60 -7.85 32.61
CA THR A 142 2.11 -7.40 31.32
C THR A 142 3.59 -7.02 31.37
N PHE A 143 4.11 -6.74 32.57
CA PHE A 143 5.52 -6.44 32.84
C PHE A 143 6.14 -7.41 33.86
N PHE A 144 7.32 -7.95 33.52
CA PHE A 144 8.06 -8.90 34.35
C PHE A 144 9.44 -8.32 34.75
N PRO A 145 9.58 -7.81 36.00
CA PRO A 145 10.82 -7.27 36.52
C PRO A 145 11.78 -8.37 37.01
N HIS A 146 12.86 -7.97 37.70
CA HIS A 146 13.74 -8.89 38.45
C HIS A 146 12.92 -9.75 39.43
N PRO A 147 13.25 -11.04 39.65
CA PRO A 147 12.51 -11.94 40.56
C PRO A 147 12.39 -11.46 42.01
N SER A 148 13.22 -10.49 42.42
CA SER A 148 13.10 -9.81 43.72
C SER A 148 11.98 -8.77 43.76
N ARG A 149 11.30 -8.54 42.63
CA ARG A 149 10.16 -7.64 42.49
C ARG A 149 9.00 -8.41 41.86
N SER A 150 7.80 -8.15 42.34
CA SER A 150 6.60 -8.78 41.81
C SER A 150 6.30 -8.28 40.38
N PRO A 151 5.87 -9.17 39.46
CA PRO A 151 5.29 -8.78 38.17
C PRO A 151 4.13 -7.78 38.32
N SER A 152 3.89 -6.98 37.29
CA SER A 152 2.86 -5.94 37.34
C SER A 152 2.11 -5.80 36.01
N THR A 153 0.85 -5.41 36.10
CA THR A 153 0.02 -5.04 34.93
C THR A 153 0.07 -3.52 34.74
N ILE A 154 0.74 -3.07 33.69
CA ILE A 154 0.92 -1.63 33.37
C ILE A 154 0.57 -1.28 31.92
N ASP A 155 0.58 -2.28 31.03
CA ASP A 155 -0.09 -2.21 29.73
C ASP A 155 -1.59 -2.47 29.92
N LEU A 156 -2.42 -1.45 29.73
CA LEU A 156 -3.84 -1.46 30.06
C LEU A 156 -4.71 -1.21 28.84
N THR A 157 -5.89 -1.81 28.86
CA THR A 157 -6.96 -1.63 27.88
C THR A 157 -8.23 -1.27 28.63
N PHE A 158 -8.85 -0.14 28.29
CA PHE A 158 -10.15 0.29 28.83
C PHE A 158 -11.14 0.50 27.71
N SER A 159 -12.44 0.37 28.00
CA SER A 159 -13.51 0.66 27.04
C SER A 159 -14.75 1.23 27.69
N SER A 160 -15.50 2.07 26.99
CA SER A 160 -16.81 2.56 27.45
C SER A 160 -17.80 1.42 27.76
N SER A 161 -18.66 1.62 28.76
CA SER A 161 -19.67 0.66 29.23
C SER A 161 -20.61 0.11 28.14
N ASP A 162 -20.87 0.89 27.08
CA ASP A 162 -21.67 0.48 25.91
C ASP A 162 -21.15 -0.80 25.22
N LEU A 163 -19.87 -1.14 25.41
CA LEU A 163 -19.23 -2.35 24.88
C LEU A 163 -19.44 -3.59 25.76
N HIS A 164 -19.88 -3.40 27.02
CA HIS A 164 -20.06 -4.45 28.02
C HIS A 164 -21.51 -4.93 28.15
N GLY A 165 -22.47 -4.31 27.47
CA GLY A 165 -23.90 -4.68 27.51
C GLY A 165 -24.26 -5.97 26.75
N SER A 166 -23.30 -6.84 26.47
CA SER A 166 -23.52 -8.18 25.92
C SER A 166 -22.84 -9.18 26.84
N ASP A 167 -23.50 -10.29 27.15
CA ASP A 167 -23.08 -11.36 28.08
C ASP A 167 -21.78 -12.11 27.67
N HIS A 168 -20.98 -11.52 26.79
CA HIS A 168 -19.77 -12.07 26.22
C HIS A 168 -18.66 -11.01 26.21
N SER A 169 -17.70 -11.15 27.11
CA SER A 169 -16.47 -10.35 27.11
C SER A 169 -15.67 -10.59 25.83
N PRO A 170 -15.04 -9.56 25.22
CA PRO A 170 -14.24 -9.76 24.02
C PRO A 170 -12.93 -10.51 24.34
N ILE A 171 -12.87 -11.80 23.99
CA ILE A 171 -11.69 -12.68 24.18
C ILE A 171 -10.57 -12.38 23.15
N SER A 172 -10.86 -11.61 22.09
CA SER A 172 -9.87 -11.24 21.07
C SER A 172 -10.28 -10.03 20.22
N LEU A 173 -9.36 -9.06 20.08
CA LEU A 173 -9.51 -7.91 19.19
C LEU A 173 -8.81 -8.18 17.85
N PHE A 174 -9.60 -8.41 16.79
CA PHE A 174 -9.08 -8.54 15.43
C PHE A 174 -9.32 -7.26 14.63
N VAL A 175 -8.26 -6.50 14.34
CA VAL A 175 -8.34 -5.40 13.36
C VAL A 175 -8.38 -6.01 11.95
N ARG A 176 -9.58 -6.30 11.45
CA ARG A 176 -9.81 -6.72 10.05
C ARG A 176 -9.75 -5.51 9.11
N LYS A 177 -8.58 -4.87 9.00
CA LYS A 177 -8.36 -3.87 7.96
C LYS A 177 -8.31 -4.61 6.62
N LYS A 178 -9.33 -4.44 5.76
CA LYS A 178 -9.18 -4.76 4.34
C LYS A 178 -8.06 -3.87 3.82
N ILE A 179 -6.88 -4.45 3.59
CA ILE A 179 -5.78 -3.77 2.91
C ILE A 179 -6.36 -3.31 1.57
N LYS A 180 -6.55 -1.99 1.42
CA LYS A 180 -6.90 -1.41 0.13
C LYS A 180 -5.65 -1.52 -0.73
N PHE A 181 -5.59 -2.56 -1.53
CA PHE A 181 -4.66 -2.59 -2.64
C PHE A 181 -5.11 -1.53 -3.62
N VAL A 182 -4.30 -0.48 -3.78
CA VAL A 182 -4.43 0.38 -4.95
C VAL A 182 -3.96 -0.49 -6.10
N ASN A 183 -4.88 -0.88 -6.98
CA ASN A 183 -4.50 -1.48 -8.25
C ASN A 183 -3.78 -0.38 -9.04
N LEU A 184 -2.46 -0.39 -8.99
CA LEU A 184 -1.66 0.40 -9.91
C LEU A 184 -1.93 -0.18 -11.29
N PHE A 185 -2.59 0.62 -12.12
CA PHE A 185 -2.76 0.34 -13.53
C PHE A 185 -1.36 0.13 -14.13
N SER A 186 -1.18 -0.99 -14.79
CA SER A 186 0.07 -1.36 -15.45
C SER A 186 -0.32 -1.92 -16.80
N ASN A 187 0.13 -1.27 -17.86
CA ASN A 187 -0.01 -1.81 -19.22
C ASN A 187 0.85 -3.07 -19.45
N LYS A 188 1.68 -3.45 -18.47
CA LYS A 188 2.52 -4.65 -18.54
C LYS A 188 1.85 -5.91 -18.04
N PHE A 189 2.12 -7.01 -18.75
CA PHE A 189 1.80 -8.38 -18.39
C PHE A 189 2.67 -8.89 -17.25
N ARG A 190 2.02 -9.38 -16.18
CA ARG A 190 2.70 -10.00 -15.03
C ARG A 190 2.80 -11.50 -15.21
N LEU A 191 3.62 -11.92 -16.18
CA LEU A 191 3.90 -13.33 -16.42
C LEU A 191 5.22 -13.76 -15.75
N SER A 192 5.23 -14.98 -15.22
CA SER A 192 6.44 -15.65 -14.72
C SER A 192 7.37 -16.04 -15.87
N ARG A 193 8.64 -16.35 -15.55
CA ARG A 193 9.62 -16.80 -16.55
C ARG A 193 9.13 -18.04 -17.32
N ARG A 194 8.46 -18.98 -16.64
CA ARG A 194 7.91 -20.19 -17.27
C ARG A 194 6.79 -19.86 -18.26
N GLN A 195 5.88 -18.95 -17.88
CA GLN A 195 4.80 -18.50 -18.76
C GLN A 195 5.33 -17.79 -20.00
N TRP A 196 6.40 -16.98 -19.88
CA TRP A 196 7.03 -16.38 -21.05
C TRP A 196 7.65 -17.41 -22.01
N ILE A 197 8.20 -18.50 -21.50
CA ILE A 197 8.68 -19.62 -22.34
C ILE A 197 7.50 -20.28 -23.07
N SER A 198 6.38 -20.50 -22.38
CA SER A 198 5.15 -21.03 -23.01
C SER A 198 4.58 -20.10 -24.07
N VAL A 199 4.61 -18.79 -23.85
CA VAL A 199 4.19 -17.79 -24.85
C VAL A 199 5.09 -17.85 -26.08
N ALA A 200 6.40 -17.96 -25.91
CA ALA A 200 7.33 -18.09 -27.05
C ALA A 200 7.03 -19.34 -27.88
N ALA A 201 6.81 -20.49 -27.23
CA ALA A 201 6.44 -21.72 -27.93
C ALA A 201 5.12 -21.60 -28.70
N LEU A 202 4.11 -20.92 -28.14
CA LEU A 202 2.83 -20.68 -28.81
C LEU A 202 2.93 -19.69 -29.98
N LEU A 203 3.82 -18.69 -29.88
CA LEU A 203 4.10 -17.79 -31.00
C LEU A 203 4.74 -18.54 -32.16
N GLU A 204 5.65 -19.48 -31.88
CA GLU A 204 6.25 -20.36 -32.88
C GLU A 204 5.20 -21.22 -33.59
N ASP A 205 4.33 -21.88 -32.81
CA ASP A 205 3.27 -22.75 -33.30
C ASP A 205 2.25 -22.00 -34.18
N ARG A 206 1.86 -20.80 -33.75
CA ARG A 206 0.87 -19.96 -34.46
C ARG A 206 1.46 -19.00 -35.49
N ALA A 207 2.78 -18.99 -35.68
CA ALA A 207 3.47 -18.02 -36.54
C ALA A 207 2.91 -17.99 -37.97
N ARG A 208 2.63 -19.17 -38.54
CA ARG A 208 2.10 -19.31 -39.90
C ARG A 208 0.70 -18.72 -40.03
N ALA A 209 -0.22 -19.12 -39.16
CA ALA A 209 -1.59 -18.64 -39.16
C ALA A 209 -1.66 -17.11 -38.96
N ILE A 210 -0.90 -16.57 -38.01
CA ILE A 210 -0.84 -15.11 -37.77
C ILE A 210 -0.28 -14.39 -39.01
N SER A 211 0.73 -14.94 -39.68
CA SER A 211 1.33 -14.33 -40.87
C SER A 211 0.38 -14.37 -42.08
N GLU A 212 -0.37 -15.45 -42.25
CA GLU A 212 -1.38 -15.61 -43.31
C GLU A 212 -2.56 -14.65 -43.10
N ASP A 213 -3.08 -14.55 -41.88
CA ASP A 213 -4.16 -13.61 -41.51
C ASP A 213 -3.73 -12.14 -41.69
N SER A 214 -2.45 -11.86 -41.44
CA SER A 214 -1.84 -10.53 -41.58
C SER A 214 -1.31 -10.24 -42.99
N SER A 215 -1.44 -11.18 -43.93
CA SER A 215 -0.86 -11.07 -45.28
C SER A 215 -1.60 -10.07 -46.19
N ALA A 216 -1.04 -9.88 -47.39
CA ALA A 216 -1.34 -8.81 -48.35
C ALA A 216 -2.83 -8.61 -48.73
N ALA A 217 -3.71 -9.58 -48.50
CA ALA A 217 -5.15 -9.42 -48.74
C ALA A 217 -5.85 -8.51 -47.71
N SER A 218 -5.32 -8.40 -46.49
CA SER A 218 -5.83 -7.51 -45.43
C SER A 218 -5.18 -6.11 -45.47
N LEU A 219 -3.90 -6.04 -45.88
CA LEU A 219 -3.11 -4.80 -45.95
C LEU A 219 -3.36 -3.95 -47.21
N SER A 220 -4.02 -4.51 -48.23
CA SER A 220 -4.39 -3.80 -49.46
C SER A 220 -5.63 -2.91 -49.30
N ILE A 221 -6.41 -3.08 -48.21
CA ILE A 221 -7.60 -2.28 -47.91
C ILE A 221 -7.26 -1.17 -46.91
N SER A 222 -6.49 -1.47 -45.84
CA SER A 222 -5.90 -0.46 -44.96
C SER A 222 -4.67 -0.98 -44.17
N PRO A 223 -3.57 -0.21 -44.09
CA PRO A 223 -2.40 -0.57 -43.28
C PRO A 223 -2.71 -0.76 -41.77
N ASP A 224 -3.68 -0.03 -41.20
CA ASP A 224 -4.08 -0.19 -39.79
C ASP A 224 -4.68 -1.55 -39.50
N GLU A 225 -5.59 -2.02 -40.35
CA GLU A 225 -6.30 -3.28 -40.12
C GLU A 225 -5.31 -4.44 -40.09
N GLY A 226 -4.34 -4.45 -41.01
CA GLY A 226 -3.28 -5.46 -41.00
C GLY A 226 -2.44 -5.45 -39.72
N TYR A 227 -2.05 -4.25 -39.23
CA TYR A 227 -1.36 -4.15 -37.95
C TYR A 227 -2.24 -4.59 -36.77
N GLN A 228 -3.52 -4.23 -36.75
CA GLN A 228 -4.44 -4.63 -35.68
C GLN A 228 -4.69 -6.13 -35.67
N VAL A 229 -4.79 -6.78 -36.84
CA VAL A 229 -4.87 -8.24 -36.97
C VAL A 229 -3.60 -8.90 -36.45
N PHE A 230 -2.42 -8.39 -36.85
CA PHE A 230 -1.14 -8.88 -36.37
C PHE A 230 -1.03 -8.79 -34.84
N VAL A 231 -1.31 -7.60 -34.26
CA VAL A 231 -1.28 -7.38 -32.81
C VAL A 231 -2.31 -8.27 -32.11
N LYS A 232 -3.52 -8.39 -32.63
CA LYS A 232 -4.55 -9.28 -32.07
C LYS A 232 -4.09 -10.74 -32.06
N GLY A 233 -3.40 -11.19 -33.12
CA GLY A 233 -2.80 -12.50 -33.26
C GLY A 233 -1.77 -12.78 -32.16
N ILE A 234 -0.72 -11.96 -32.05
CA ILE A 234 0.34 -12.15 -31.04
C ILE A 234 -0.20 -11.99 -29.61
N MET A 235 -1.17 -11.09 -29.40
CA MET A 235 -1.77 -10.87 -28.09
C MET A 235 -2.72 -12.01 -27.69
N SER A 236 -3.31 -12.72 -28.65
CA SER A 236 -4.10 -13.92 -28.37
C SER A 236 -3.27 -15.00 -27.67
N CYS A 237 -1.99 -15.16 -28.05
CA CYS A 237 -1.07 -16.12 -27.43
C CYS A 237 -0.77 -15.79 -25.96
N ILE A 238 -0.95 -14.53 -25.54
CA ILE A 238 -0.75 -14.10 -24.16
C ILE A 238 -2.04 -14.17 -23.34
N LYS A 239 -3.20 -13.95 -23.96
CA LYS A 239 -4.51 -13.85 -23.26
C LYS A 239 -4.81 -15.05 -22.38
N ASP A 240 -4.43 -16.25 -22.80
CA ASP A 240 -4.65 -17.50 -22.06
C ASP A 240 -3.83 -17.59 -20.75
N PHE A 241 -2.75 -16.79 -20.65
CA PHE A 241 -1.89 -16.71 -19.46
C PHE A 241 -2.13 -15.46 -18.61
N ILE A 242 -2.90 -14.49 -19.13
CA ILE A 242 -3.38 -13.38 -18.33
C ILE A 242 -4.42 -13.95 -17.37
N PRO A 243 -4.34 -13.64 -16.06
CA PRO A 243 -5.44 -13.96 -15.16
C PRO A 243 -6.70 -13.24 -15.67
N THR A 244 -7.57 -13.94 -16.39
CA THR A 244 -8.92 -13.47 -16.66
C THR A 244 -9.53 -13.17 -15.31
N ASN A 245 -10.19 -12.03 -15.19
CA ASN A 245 -10.80 -11.55 -13.96
C ASN A 245 -11.92 -12.53 -13.51
N ASN A 246 -11.54 -13.68 -12.94
CA ASN A 246 -12.41 -14.65 -12.27
C ASN A 246 -12.49 -14.17 -10.82
N LYS A 247 -13.60 -13.60 -10.33
CA LYS A 247 -14.92 -14.22 -10.08
C LYS A 247 -14.91 -15.57 -9.35
N ASN A 248 -13.78 -16.26 -9.23
CA ASN A 248 -13.62 -17.40 -8.33
C ASN A 248 -12.60 -17.05 -7.27
N LYS A 249 -13.12 -16.89 -6.04
CA LYS A 249 -12.36 -17.08 -4.80
C LYS A 249 -11.75 -18.49 -4.84
N HIS A 250 -10.62 -18.66 -5.50
CA HIS A 250 -9.74 -19.76 -5.13
C HIS A 250 -9.24 -19.42 -3.73
N HIS A 251 -9.76 -20.17 -2.76
CA HIS A 251 -9.05 -20.47 -1.53
C HIS A 251 -7.69 -21.02 -1.95
N ILE A 252 -6.72 -20.12 -2.15
CA ILE A 252 -5.32 -20.49 -2.20
C ILE A 252 -5.01 -20.95 -0.78
N ALA A 253 -4.96 -22.27 -0.64
CA ALA A 253 -4.43 -22.96 0.52
C ALA A 253 -3.13 -22.29 0.97
N ASN A 254 -2.94 -22.30 2.29
CA ASN A 254 -1.85 -21.73 3.06
C ASN A 254 -0.44 -22.08 2.54
N SER A 255 -0.03 -21.52 1.41
CA SER A 255 1.38 -21.32 1.11
C SER A 255 1.84 -20.17 1.99
N LYS A 256 2.74 -20.47 2.92
CA LYS A 256 3.39 -19.53 3.84
C LYS A 256 3.65 -18.20 3.14
N GLY A 257 2.84 -17.19 3.52
CA GLY A 257 2.72 -15.95 2.78
C GLY A 257 4.04 -15.21 2.65
N ARG A 258 4.42 -14.88 1.41
CA ARG A 258 5.19 -13.67 1.16
C ARG A 258 4.21 -12.51 1.14
N SER A 259 4.16 -11.79 2.26
CA SER A 259 3.57 -10.45 2.32
C SER A 259 4.09 -9.59 1.16
N PRO A 260 3.37 -8.52 0.74
CA PRO A 260 3.89 -7.58 -0.26
C PRO A 260 5.19 -7.00 0.29
N ARG A 261 6.33 -7.49 -0.25
CA ARG A 261 7.71 -7.18 0.12
C ARG A 261 7.80 -6.36 1.42
N SER A 262 7.87 -7.07 2.55
CA SER A 262 8.56 -6.52 3.72
C SER A 262 9.84 -5.83 3.24
N PRO A 263 10.23 -4.68 3.84
CA PRO A 263 11.47 -4.01 3.44
C PRO A 263 12.55 -5.07 3.32
N PRO A 264 13.33 -5.10 2.22
CA PRO A 264 14.41 -6.06 2.12
C PRO A 264 15.18 -5.97 3.44
N PRO A 265 15.44 -7.12 4.10
CA PRO A 265 15.97 -7.13 5.45
C PRO A 265 17.14 -6.15 5.51
N ALA A 266 17.22 -5.42 6.62
CA ALA A 266 18.30 -4.48 6.82
C ALA A 266 19.61 -5.20 6.49
N LEU A 267 20.54 -4.55 5.77
CA LEU A 267 21.70 -5.24 5.18
C LEU A 267 22.54 -6.02 6.23
N TRP A 268 22.47 -5.57 7.47
CA TRP A 268 23.14 -6.19 8.60
C TRP A 268 22.38 -7.36 9.24
N TRP A 269 21.13 -7.61 8.86
CA TRP A 269 20.32 -8.70 9.42
C TRP A 269 20.68 -10.02 8.76
N THR A 270 20.95 -11.02 9.59
CA THR A 270 21.44 -12.33 9.15
C THR A 270 20.67 -13.45 9.84
N PRO A 271 20.71 -14.70 9.36
CA PRO A 271 20.05 -15.83 10.02
C PRO A 271 20.48 -16.01 11.49
N GLU A 272 21.73 -15.67 11.81
CA GLU A 272 22.27 -15.70 13.16
C GLU A 272 21.63 -14.62 14.06
N CYS A 273 21.15 -13.51 13.48
CA CYS A 273 20.34 -12.53 14.22
C CYS A 273 18.98 -13.10 14.62
N ASP A 274 18.36 -13.92 13.74
CA ASP A 274 17.09 -14.59 14.04
C ASP A 274 17.27 -15.66 15.13
N GLU A 275 18.38 -16.40 15.10
CA GLU A 275 18.76 -17.34 16.16
C GLU A 275 18.95 -16.62 17.50
N ALA A 276 19.75 -15.55 17.55
CA ALA A 276 19.98 -14.79 18.78
C ALA A 276 18.71 -14.17 19.38
N ILE A 277 17.70 -13.85 18.55
CA ILE A 277 16.38 -13.38 19.01
C ILE A 277 15.50 -14.53 19.47
N ARG A 278 15.53 -15.67 18.77
CA ARG A 278 14.82 -16.88 19.18
C ARG A 278 15.32 -17.36 20.54
N ASP A 279 16.62 -17.42 20.75
CA ASP A 279 17.22 -17.82 22.04
C ASP A 279 16.81 -16.87 23.17
N ARG A 280 16.89 -15.56 22.95
CA ARG A 280 16.39 -14.59 23.94
C ARG A 280 14.90 -14.81 24.24
N SER A 281 14.11 -15.18 23.23
CA SER A 281 12.67 -15.44 23.39
C SER A 281 12.39 -16.75 24.13
N THR A 282 13.21 -17.79 23.96
CA THR A 282 13.12 -19.03 24.72
C THR A 282 13.48 -18.79 26.19
N PHE A 283 14.56 -18.06 26.48
CA PHE A 283 14.89 -17.69 27.87
C PHE A 283 13.81 -16.81 28.51
N LEU A 284 13.21 -15.89 27.77
CA LEU A 284 12.06 -15.11 28.26
C LEU A 284 10.86 -16.01 28.57
N LYS A 285 10.55 -16.99 27.69
CA LYS A 285 9.47 -17.94 27.91
C LYS A 285 9.72 -18.80 29.16
N ASN A 286 10.95 -19.29 29.33
CA ASN A 286 11.33 -20.09 30.49
C ASN A 286 11.22 -19.27 31.79
N PHE A 287 11.68 -18.02 31.77
CA PHE A 287 11.52 -17.10 32.91
C PHE A 287 10.05 -16.79 33.22
N LYS A 288 9.21 -16.57 32.20
CA LYS A 288 7.76 -16.37 32.40
C LYS A 288 7.08 -17.58 33.03
N ASN A 289 7.48 -18.78 32.63
CA ASN A 289 6.93 -20.03 33.16
C ASN A 289 7.45 -20.35 34.57
N ALA A 290 8.72 -20.02 34.86
CA ALA A 290 9.37 -20.28 36.13
C ALA A 290 10.23 -19.06 36.57
N PRO A 291 9.65 -18.11 37.33
CA PRO A 291 10.28 -16.84 37.70
C PRO A 291 11.38 -16.95 38.78
N THR A 292 12.37 -17.82 38.62
CA THR A 292 13.48 -17.99 39.59
C THR A 292 14.63 -16.99 39.35
N PRO A 293 15.45 -16.67 40.37
CA PRO A 293 16.67 -15.86 40.21
C PRO A 293 17.62 -16.39 39.13
N GLU A 294 17.76 -17.71 39.03
CA GLU A 294 18.60 -18.39 38.04
C GLU A 294 18.06 -18.16 36.63
N ASN A 295 16.75 -18.39 36.41
CA ASN A 295 16.11 -18.19 35.10
C ASN A 295 16.15 -16.73 34.66
N TYR A 296 16.02 -15.80 35.61
CA TYR A 296 16.19 -14.38 35.33
C TYR A 296 17.63 -14.02 34.98
N ALA A 297 18.63 -14.57 35.69
CA ALA A 297 20.04 -14.36 35.38
C ALA A 297 20.38 -14.86 33.96
N LEU A 298 19.86 -16.03 33.57
CA LEU A 298 19.98 -16.58 32.21
C LEU A 298 19.30 -15.69 31.17
N TYR A 299 18.07 -15.23 31.43
CA TYR A 299 17.39 -14.28 30.55
C TYR A 299 18.16 -12.97 30.39
N GLN A 300 18.61 -12.35 31.49
CA GLN A 300 19.43 -11.12 31.46
C GLN A 300 20.77 -11.33 30.75
N ALA A 301 21.41 -12.48 30.93
CA ALA A 301 22.61 -12.85 30.18
C ALA A 301 22.29 -12.92 28.68
N SER A 302 21.21 -13.59 28.28
CA SER A 302 20.76 -13.64 26.88
C SER A 302 20.50 -12.26 26.30
N VAL A 303 19.85 -11.35 27.04
CA VAL A 303 19.56 -9.98 26.58
C VAL A 303 20.87 -9.22 26.31
N ARG A 304 21.84 -9.32 27.22
CA ARG A 304 23.16 -8.69 27.08
C ARG A 304 23.92 -9.26 25.87
N THR A 305 23.97 -10.58 25.75
CA THR A 305 24.64 -11.29 24.65
C THR A 305 24.01 -10.95 23.30
N THR A 306 22.69 -11.08 23.16
CA THR A 306 21.95 -10.72 21.94
C THR A 306 22.16 -9.25 21.59
N ARG A 307 22.10 -8.33 22.56
CA ARG A 307 22.35 -6.89 22.30
C ARG A 307 23.78 -6.63 21.82
N LYS A 308 24.78 -7.26 22.45
CA LYS A 308 26.20 -7.14 22.05
C LYS A 308 26.41 -7.70 20.64
N PHE A 309 25.85 -8.88 20.36
CA PHE A 309 25.91 -9.53 19.06
C PHE A 309 25.28 -8.68 17.95
N LEU A 310 24.02 -8.26 18.11
CA LEU A 310 23.32 -7.45 17.11
C LEU A 310 24.04 -6.12 16.84
N ARG A 311 24.62 -5.49 17.87
CA ARG A 311 25.46 -4.29 17.70
C ARG A 311 26.73 -4.57 16.90
N SER A 312 27.42 -5.68 17.19
CA SER A 312 28.63 -6.10 16.49
C SER A 312 28.35 -6.38 15.01
N VAL A 313 27.32 -7.20 14.72
CA VAL A 313 26.91 -7.53 13.35
C VAL A 313 26.51 -6.28 12.58
N LYS A 314 25.72 -5.37 13.20
CA LYS A 314 25.35 -4.09 12.60
C LYS A 314 26.57 -3.26 12.20
N ARG A 315 27.57 -3.14 13.08
CA ARG A 315 28.79 -2.38 12.80
C ARG A 315 29.64 -3.06 11.72
N LYS A 316 29.87 -4.37 11.83
CA LYS A 316 30.67 -5.15 10.89
C LYS A 316 30.09 -5.07 9.47
N ARG A 317 28.80 -5.36 9.32
CA ARG A 317 28.12 -5.34 8.01
C ARG A 317 27.99 -3.94 7.42
N TRP A 318 27.92 -2.91 8.27
CA TRP A 318 27.99 -1.53 7.80
C TRP A 318 29.37 -1.19 7.25
N LYS A 319 30.44 -1.59 7.96
CA LYS A 319 31.82 -1.40 7.51
C LYS A 319 32.07 -2.11 6.18
N GLU A 320 31.74 -3.40 6.10
CA GLU A 320 31.86 -4.20 4.87
C GLU A 320 31.06 -3.64 3.69
N PHE A 321 29.95 -2.94 3.97
CA PHE A 321 29.17 -2.27 2.93
C PHE A 321 29.89 -1.01 2.44
N CYS A 322 30.33 -0.14 3.34
CA CYS A 322 31.05 1.07 2.98
C CYS A 322 32.35 0.77 2.23
N GLU A 323 33.06 -0.29 2.61
CA GLU A 323 34.28 -0.77 1.92
C GLU A 323 34.02 -1.25 0.48
N LYS A 324 32.78 -1.67 0.17
CA LYS A 324 32.39 -2.08 -1.18
C LYS A 324 31.93 -0.92 -2.07
N LEU A 325 31.81 0.30 -1.53
CA LEU A 325 31.43 1.47 -2.30
C LEU A 325 32.67 2.06 -2.98
N ASP A 326 32.61 2.16 -4.30
CA ASP A 326 33.64 2.76 -5.15
C ASP A 326 33.01 3.72 -6.18
N ALA A 327 33.85 4.36 -6.99
CA ALA A 327 33.40 5.28 -8.05
C ALA A 327 32.57 4.60 -9.15
N LEU A 328 32.64 3.26 -9.25
CA LEU A 328 31.92 2.46 -10.23
C LEU A 328 30.58 1.92 -9.68
N THR A 329 30.27 2.17 -8.40
CA THR A 329 29.08 1.64 -7.76
C THR A 329 27.81 2.25 -8.37
N PRO A 330 26.90 1.44 -8.95
CA PRO A 330 25.70 1.95 -9.60
C PRO A 330 24.81 2.74 -8.63
N THR A 331 24.35 3.91 -9.07
CA THR A 331 23.48 4.80 -8.28
C THR A 331 22.20 4.10 -7.83
N ALA A 332 21.72 3.12 -8.61
CA ALA A 332 20.57 2.29 -8.26
C ALA A 332 20.75 1.51 -6.94
N ASP A 333 21.96 1.04 -6.63
CA ASP A 333 22.23 0.26 -5.42
C ASP A 333 22.36 1.16 -4.19
N LEU A 334 22.92 2.37 -4.36
CA LEU A 334 22.87 3.43 -3.35
C LEU A 334 21.42 3.82 -3.02
N TRP A 335 20.58 4.04 -4.04
CA TRP A 335 19.16 4.35 -3.84
C TRP A 335 18.38 3.20 -3.20
N LYS A 336 18.66 1.94 -3.56
CA LYS A 336 18.08 0.77 -2.88
C LYS A 336 18.45 0.75 -1.40
N MET A 337 19.69 1.12 -1.05
CA MET A 337 20.13 1.19 0.34
C MET A 337 19.43 2.32 1.11
N LEU A 338 19.44 3.54 0.58
CA LEU A 338 18.76 4.70 1.19
C LEU A 338 17.27 4.42 1.44
N LYS A 339 16.62 3.73 0.50
CA LYS A 339 15.21 3.32 0.63
C LYS A 339 14.94 2.34 1.78
N ARG A 340 15.96 1.66 2.33
CA ARG A 340 15.84 0.78 3.51
C ARG A 340 15.89 1.55 4.83
N PHE A 341 16.56 2.71 4.85
CA PHE A 341 16.63 3.60 6.02
C PHE A 341 15.51 4.65 6.05
N LYS A 342 14.86 4.90 4.91
CA LYS A 342 13.69 5.77 4.87
C LYS A 342 12.55 5.11 5.64
N ASP A 343 12.14 5.75 6.73
CA ASP A 343 11.12 5.25 7.63
C ASP A 343 9.73 5.32 6.96
N ARG A 344 9.40 4.34 6.11
CA ARG A 344 8.12 4.32 5.37
C ARG A 344 6.90 4.18 6.30
N ARG A 345 7.11 3.94 7.60
CA ARG A 345 6.04 3.79 8.60
C ARG A 345 5.72 5.09 9.34
N LEU A 346 6.58 6.10 9.25
CA LEU A 346 6.30 7.44 9.77
C LEU A 346 5.93 8.36 8.58
N ALA A 347 4.63 8.42 8.30
CA ALA A 347 3.91 9.40 7.50
C ALA A 347 4.40 9.74 6.07
N SER A 348 3.48 9.53 5.11
CA SER A 348 2.91 10.70 4.44
C SER A 348 1.40 10.68 4.70
N GLY A 349 1.03 11.11 5.91
CA GLY A 349 -0.31 11.62 6.18
C GLY A 349 -0.48 12.89 5.37
N GLY A 350 -1.37 12.82 4.39
CA GLY A 350 -1.62 13.83 3.39
C GLY A 350 -2.56 13.24 2.35
N SER A 351 -3.69 12.71 2.84
CA SER A 351 -4.86 12.47 2.00
C SER A 351 -5.22 13.84 1.44
N VAL A 352 -4.90 14.07 0.17
CA VAL A 352 -5.44 15.21 -0.57
C VAL A 352 -6.95 15.12 -0.43
N SER A 353 -7.47 16.07 0.32
CA SER A 353 -8.88 16.37 0.49
C SER A 353 -9.57 16.31 -0.87
N SER A 354 -10.56 15.43 -1.02
CA SER A 354 -11.45 15.38 -2.19
C SER A 354 -12.40 16.59 -2.21
N GLY A 355 -11.84 17.79 -2.24
CA GLY A 355 -12.54 19.07 -2.32
C GLY A 355 -12.09 19.95 -3.50
N GLY A 356 -11.07 19.56 -4.28
CA GLY A 356 -10.43 20.45 -5.25
C GLY A 356 -10.40 19.93 -6.68
N ASN A 357 -11.50 19.42 -7.24
CA ASN A 357 -11.48 19.00 -8.66
C ASN A 357 -11.06 20.14 -9.60
N HIS A 358 -11.43 21.40 -9.29
CA HIS A 358 -11.02 22.55 -10.11
C HIS A 358 -9.53 22.95 -9.92
N GLU A 359 -8.99 22.90 -8.71
CA GLU A 359 -7.57 23.22 -8.46
C GLU A 359 -6.64 22.14 -9.00
N SER A 360 -7.01 20.85 -8.83
CA SER A 360 -6.23 19.75 -9.39
C SER A 360 -6.22 19.80 -10.92
N ASP A 361 -7.35 20.12 -11.56
CA ASP A 361 -7.43 20.23 -13.01
C ASP A 361 -6.66 21.44 -13.54
N GLN A 362 -6.68 22.57 -12.85
CA GLN A 362 -5.85 23.74 -13.21
C GLN A 362 -4.35 23.44 -13.09
N ILE A 363 -3.92 22.77 -12.01
CA ILE A 363 -2.52 22.34 -11.84
C ILE A 363 -2.14 21.33 -12.93
N LEU A 364 -3.03 20.39 -13.26
CA LEU A 364 -2.81 19.40 -14.32
C LEU A 364 -2.65 20.09 -15.68
N GLN A 365 -3.53 21.02 -16.02
CA GLN A 365 -3.49 21.79 -17.27
C GLN A 365 -2.24 22.67 -17.37
N ALA A 366 -1.87 23.36 -16.28
CA ALA A 366 -0.63 24.13 -16.22
C ALA A 366 0.61 23.24 -16.40
N THR A 367 0.61 22.03 -15.83
CA THR A 367 1.71 21.06 -15.98
C THR A 367 1.76 20.50 -17.41
N ILE A 368 0.61 20.22 -18.02
CA ILE A 368 0.53 19.80 -19.43
C ILE A 368 1.10 20.90 -20.34
N HIS A 369 0.73 22.16 -20.11
CA HIS A 369 1.23 23.30 -20.89
C HIS A 369 2.75 23.50 -20.73
N GLN A 370 3.33 23.18 -19.57
CA GLN A 370 4.79 23.18 -19.39
C GLN A 370 5.50 22.08 -20.19
N ILE A 371 4.89 20.90 -20.31
CA ILE A 371 5.50 19.76 -21.03
C ILE A 371 5.31 19.90 -22.54
N CYS A 372 4.12 20.36 -22.96
CA CYS A 372 3.73 20.54 -24.36
C CYS A 372 3.09 21.93 -24.53
N PRO A 373 3.89 23.02 -24.58
CA PRO A 373 3.34 24.35 -24.78
C PRO A 373 2.72 24.48 -26.17
N SER A 374 1.68 25.30 -26.31
CA SER A 374 1.00 25.57 -27.58
C SER A 374 1.91 26.19 -28.66
N SER A 375 3.09 26.70 -28.27
CA SER A 375 4.15 27.14 -29.17
C SER A 375 4.91 25.99 -29.86
N CYS A 376 4.83 24.76 -29.34
CA CYS A 376 5.33 23.55 -30.00
C CYS A 376 4.32 23.07 -31.05
N SER A 377 4.03 23.89 -32.06
CA SER A 377 3.44 23.37 -33.30
C SER A 377 4.51 22.53 -34.00
N PRO A 378 4.18 21.40 -34.66
CA PRO A 378 5.19 20.61 -35.36
C PRO A 378 5.86 21.53 -36.39
N PRO A 379 7.17 21.77 -36.32
CA PRO A 379 7.84 22.35 -37.47
C PRO A 379 7.75 21.25 -38.53
N ILE A 380 6.84 21.41 -39.49
CA ILE A 380 7.00 20.73 -40.76
C ILE A 380 8.15 21.52 -41.39
N PRO A 381 9.40 21.01 -41.41
CA PRO A 381 10.45 21.70 -42.12
C PRO A 381 9.95 21.91 -43.55
N ALA A 382 10.06 23.14 -44.06
CA ALA A 382 9.81 23.38 -45.47
C ALA A 382 10.66 22.40 -46.26
N SER A 383 10.05 21.68 -47.21
CA SER A 383 10.76 20.77 -48.11
C SER A 383 11.86 21.56 -48.80
N SER A 384 13.09 21.45 -48.31
CA SER A 384 14.24 22.03 -48.98
C SER A 384 14.54 21.10 -50.14
N ASP A 385 14.12 21.45 -51.34
CA ASP A 385 14.36 20.72 -52.59
C ASP A 385 15.87 20.61 -52.97
N ASN A 386 16.78 20.93 -52.04
CA ASN A 386 18.22 21.02 -52.23
C ASN A 386 19.00 20.24 -51.15
N VAL A 387 18.54 19.06 -50.75
CA VAL A 387 19.36 18.15 -49.96
C VAL A 387 20.20 17.32 -50.94
N ASN A 388 21.52 17.48 -50.90
CA ASN A 388 22.47 16.59 -51.56
C ASN A 388 22.03 15.12 -51.33
N ASN A 389 21.88 14.34 -52.39
CA ASN A 389 21.47 12.92 -52.43
C ASN A 389 22.36 11.94 -51.61
N ALA A 390 23.24 12.43 -50.73
CA ALA A 390 24.14 11.65 -49.89
C ALA A 390 23.41 10.84 -48.80
N LEU A 391 22.13 11.12 -48.52
CA LEU A 391 21.32 10.44 -47.51
C LEU A 391 20.20 9.56 -48.08
N LEU A 392 20.18 9.29 -49.39
CA LEU A 392 19.16 8.45 -50.05
C LEU A 392 19.03 7.04 -49.44
N TRP A 393 20.08 6.58 -48.75
CA TRP A 393 20.08 5.31 -48.02
C TRP A 393 19.15 5.31 -46.80
N LEU A 394 18.81 6.48 -46.23
CA LEU A 394 17.83 6.63 -45.15
C LEU A 394 16.39 6.49 -45.66
N ASP A 395 16.14 6.77 -46.94
CA ASP A 395 14.82 6.62 -47.56
C ASP A 395 14.53 5.17 -47.99
N GLN A 396 15.49 4.26 -47.81
CA GLN A 396 15.31 2.84 -48.10
C GLN A 396 14.42 2.17 -47.05
N PRO A 397 13.65 1.12 -47.43
CA PRO A 397 12.88 0.35 -46.47
C PRO A 397 13.79 -0.31 -45.44
N PHE A 398 13.31 -0.40 -44.20
CA PHE A 398 14.02 -1.04 -43.12
C PHE A 398 14.30 -2.52 -43.44
N SER A 399 15.49 -2.95 -43.07
CA SER A 399 15.97 -4.32 -43.21
C SER A 399 15.73 -5.14 -41.94
N LEU A 400 15.81 -6.47 -42.10
CA LEU A 400 15.69 -7.40 -40.97
C LEU A 400 16.82 -7.20 -39.95
N ASN A 401 18.03 -6.90 -40.41
CA ASN A 401 19.16 -6.61 -39.54
C ASN A 401 18.95 -5.35 -38.70
N GLU A 402 18.31 -4.32 -39.25
CA GLU A 402 18.02 -3.07 -38.52
C GLU A 402 16.98 -3.29 -37.43
N ILE A 403 15.90 -4.03 -37.70
CA ILE A 403 14.89 -4.32 -36.67
C ILE A 403 15.46 -5.23 -35.57
N GLU A 404 16.31 -6.20 -35.91
CA GLU A 404 17.01 -7.03 -34.94
C GLU A 404 18.00 -6.23 -34.09
N ALA A 405 18.79 -5.35 -34.71
CA ALA A 405 19.70 -4.45 -34.02
C ALA A 405 18.94 -3.52 -33.07
N ALA A 406 17.84 -2.93 -33.52
CA ALA A 406 16.96 -2.09 -32.72
C ALA A 406 16.40 -2.87 -31.52
N LEU A 407 15.88 -4.08 -31.73
CA LEU A 407 15.39 -4.92 -30.65
C LEU A 407 16.49 -5.34 -29.68
N SER A 408 17.73 -5.56 -30.14
CA SER A 408 18.85 -5.89 -29.26
C SER A 408 19.18 -4.74 -28.30
N ALA A 409 19.19 -3.49 -28.80
CA ALA A 409 19.52 -2.28 -28.06
C ALA A 409 18.45 -1.86 -27.05
N VAL A 410 17.18 -2.21 -27.29
CA VAL A 410 16.06 -1.74 -26.45
C VAL A 410 16.00 -2.44 -25.09
N LYS A 411 15.76 -1.62 -24.04
CA LYS A 411 15.51 -2.09 -22.67
C LYS A 411 14.12 -2.70 -22.54
N VAL A 412 14.08 -3.98 -22.16
CA VAL A 412 12.85 -4.76 -21.94
C VAL A 412 11.95 -4.17 -20.84
N SER A 413 12.50 -3.32 -19.97
CA SER A 413 11.78 -2.70 -18.85
C SER A 413 11.02 -1.42 -19.21
N SER A 414 10.98 -0.98 -20.46
CA SER A 414 10.16 0.17 -20.89
C SER A 414 8.66 -0.15 -20.83
N SER A 415 7.82 0.87 -20.66
CA SER A 415 6.35 0.71 -20.64
C SER A 415 5.83 0.57 -22.07
N PRO A 416 4.89 -0.37 -22.33
CA PRO A 416 4.29 -0.49 -23.65
C PRO A 416 3.34 0.69 -23.93
N SER A 417 3.07 0.93 -25.21
CA SER A 417 2.17 1.99 -25.68
C SER A 417 0.70 1.59 -25.48
N LEU A 418 -0.23 2.34 -26.08
CA LEU A 418 -1.67 2.04 -26.06
C LEU A 418 -2.02 0.66 -26.66
N ASP A 419 -1.19 0.16 -27.58
CA ASP A 419 -1.29 -1.19 -28.16
C ASP A 419 -0.98 -2.33 -27.17
N ARG A 420 -0.37 -2.00 -26.02
CA ARG A 420 0.12 -2.93 -24.99
C ARG A 420 1.16 -3.94 -25.49
N VAL A 421 1.82 -3.66 -26.62
CA VAL A 421 2.88 -4.50 -27.16
C VAL A 421 4.17 -4.19 -26.40
N GLU A 422 4.62 -5.12 -25.55
CA GLU A 422 5.86 -4.96 -24.80
C GLU A 422 7.09 -5.34 -25.64
N TYR A 423 8.22 -4.64 -25.45
CA TYR A 423 9.49 -5.05 -26.04
C TYR A 423 9.92 -6.47 -25.65
N ARG A 424 9.47 -6.97 -24.48
CA ARG A 424 9.68 -8.37 -24.11
C ARG A 424 9.00 -9.32 -25.09
N LEU A 425 7.79 -8.99 -25.51
CA LEU A 425 7.03 -9.78 -26.47
C LEU A 425 7.69 -9.71 -27.85
N LEU A 426 8.09 -8.51 -28.29
CA LEU A 426 8.77 -8.33 -29.57
C LEU A 426 10.08 -9.12 -29.68
N LYS A 427 10.87 -9.20 -28.60
CA LYS A 427 12.09 -10.02 -28.54
C LYS A 427 11.83 -11.54 -28.55
N LEU A 428 10.58 -11.98 -28.35
CA LEU A 428 10.21 -13.40 -28.39
C LEU A 428 9.55 -13.78 -29.73
N LEU A 429 9.41 -12.84 -30.67
CA LEU A 429 8.82 -13.14 -31.97
C LEU A 429 9.76 -14.06 -32.77
N PRO A 430 9.25 -15.16 -33.36
CA PRO A 430 9.98 -15.90 -34.38
C PRO A 430 10.33 -15.01 -35.57
N THR A 431 11.37 -15.41 -36.30
CA THR A 431 11.83 -14.72 -37.52
C THR A 431 10.70 -14.49 -38.52
N ASN A 432 9.78 -15.45 -38.68
CA ASN A 432 8.61 -15.31 -39.56
C ASN A 432 7.70 -14.14 -39.16
N LEU A 433 7.38 -14.02 -37.87
CA LEU A 433 6.54 -12.93 -37.36
C LEU A 433 7.28 -11.60 -37.33
N LEU A 434 8.60 -11.63 -37.12
CA LEU A 434 9.46 -10.45 -37.22
C LEU A 434 9.51 -9.90 -38.65
N SER A 435 9.62 -10.77 -39.65
CA SER A 435 9.53 -10.41 -41.07
C SER A 435 8.15 -9.84 -41.42
N CYS A 436 7.07 -10.40 -40.88
CA CYS A 436 5.72 -9.87 -41.04
C CYS A 436 5.59 -8.46 -40.43
N LEU A 437 6.10 -8.24 -39.22
CA LEU A 437 6.12 -6.93 -38.58
C LEU A 437 6.95 -5.90 -39.38
N LEU A 438 8.10 -6.32 -39.89
CA LEU A 438 8.97 -5.50 -40.73
C LEU A 438 8.25 -5.06 -42.01
N PHE A 439 7.56 -5.99 -42.66
CA PHE A 439 6.77 -5.69 -43.84
C PHE A 439 5.70 -4.61 -43.55
N ILE A 440 4.98 -4.73 -42.44
CA ILE A 440 3.99 -3.74 -42.00
C ILE A 440 4.65 -2.38 -41.74
N PHE A 441 5.81 -2.34 -41.08
CA PHE A 441 6.54 -1.10 -40.81
C PHE A 441 7.03 -0.41 -42.09
N ASN A 442 7.48 -1.18 -43.07
CA ASN A 442 7.89 -0.63 -44.37
C ASN A 442 6.70 -0.09 -45.18
N ILE A 443 5.51 -0.69 -45.05
CA ILE A 443 4.29 -0.10 -45.60
C ILE A 443 4.00 1.25 -44.94
N PHE A 444 4.01 1.33 -43.60
CA PHE A 444 3.80 2.61 -42.90
C PHE A 444 4.82 3.67 -43.30
N TYR A 445 6.09 3.27 -43.41
CA TYR A 445 7.17 4.15 -43.82
C TYR A 445 6.98 4.69 -45.25
N SER A 446 6.77 3.80 -46.23
CA SER A 446 6.62 4.18 -47.64
C SER A 446 5.32 4.93 -47.94
N SER A 447 4.24 4.63 -47.23
CA SER A 447 2.95 5.33 -47.39
C SER A 447 2.86 6.63 -46.59
N SER A 448 3.86 6.96 -45.76
CA SER A 448 3.81 8.07 -44.80
C SER A 448 2.56 8.05 -43.91
N TYR A 449 2.01 6.85 -43.69
CA TYR A 449 0.80 6.63 -42.93
C TYR A 449 1.14 5.88 -41.64
N PHE A 450 0.76 6.45 -40.51
CA PHE A 450 1.09 5.92 -39.18
C PHE A 450 -0.17 5.78 -38.33
N LEU A 451 -0.16 4.78 -37.45
CA LEU A 451 -1.28 4.50 -36.56
C LEU A 451 -1.58 5.69 -35.66
N PHE A 452 -2.84 6.10 -35.60
CA PHE A 452 -3.30 7.19 -34.73
C PHE A 452 -2.84 7.04 -33.27
N GLN A 453 -2.80 5.80 -32.77
CA GLN A 453 -2.38 5.50 -31.40
C GLN A 453 -0.90 5.82 -31.10
N TRP A 454 -0.03 5.89 -32.12
CA TRP A 454 1.39 6.22 -31.93
C TRP A 454 1.62 7.71 -31.63
N PHE A 455 0.66 8.56 -31.98
CA PHE A 455 0.68 9.99 -31.65
C PHE A 455 0.17 10.30 -30.23
N HIS A 456 -0.28 9.29 -29.48
CA HIS A 456 -0.88 9.46 -28.16
C HIS A 456 0.00 8.86 -27.07
N SER A 457 0.17 9.61 -25.97
CA SER A 457 0.95 9.18 -24.81
C SER A 457 0.11 9.24 -23.53
N ILE A 458 0.25 8.23 -22.67
CA ILE A 458 -0.31 8.26 -21.32
C ILE A 458 0.72 8.86 -20.37
N ILE A 459 0.38 9.99 -19.75
CA ILE A 459 1.22 10.66 -18.76
C ILE A 459 0.69 10.37 -17.36
N HIS A 460 1.56 9.87 -16.48
CA HIS A 460 1.26 9.66 -15.06
C HIS A 460 2.04 10.65 -14.21
N PHE A 461 1.34 11.63 -13.64
CA PHE A 461 1.93 12.59 -12.73
C PHE A 461 2.16 11.99 -11.34
N VAL A 462 3.37 12.18 -10.79
CA VAL A 462 3.75 11.65 -9.48
C VAL A 462 3.89 12.81 -8.50
N PRO A 463 3.00 12.96 -7.50
CA PRO A 463 3.01 14.14 -6.64
C PRO A 463 4.31 14.27 -5.86
N LYS A 464 4.87 15.49 -5.85
CA LYS A 464 6.01 15.82 -5.01
C LYS A 464 5.58 15.92 -3.54
N PRO A 465 6.45 15.56 -2.58
CA PRO A 465 6.15 15.72 -1.17
C PRO A 465 5.87 17.20 -0.83
N HIS A 466 5.00 17.42 0.16
CA HIS A 466 4.59 18.75 0.66
C HIS A 466 3.76 19.61 -0.31
N GLY A 467 3.09 19.03 -1.29
CA GLY A 467 2.11 19.74 -2.12
C GLY A 467 2.71 20.74 -3.11
N LYS A 468 4.01 20.64 -3.43
CA LYS A 468 4.69 21.46 -4.43
C LYS A 468 4.43 20.99 -5.88
N GLY A 469 3.20 20.60 -6.19
CA GLY A 469 2.79 20.08 -7.50
C GLY A 469 3.21 18.63 -7.79
N PHE A 470 3.33 18.31 -9.08
CA PHE A 470 3.73 17.00 -9.61
C PHE A 470 5.23 16.95 -10.00
#